data_AF-A0A7S1QQ22-F1
#
_entry.id   AF-A0A7S1QQ22-F1
#
_cell.length_a   1.000
_cell.length_b   1.000
_cell.length_c   1.000
_cell.angle_alpha   90.00
_cell.angle_beta   90.00
_cell.angle_gamma   90.00
#
_symmetry.space_group_name_H-M   'P 1'
#
loop_
_entity.id
_entity.type
_entity.pdbx_description
1 polymer ?
#
loop_
_entity_poly.entity_id
_entity_poly.type
_entity_poly.pdbx_seq_one_letter_code
_entity_poly.pdbx_strand_id
1 'polypeptide(L)'
;TVIGAPLRTEASMEDGQAVVDAPVVGKIRSVLSMLMLRRQKEDVISLPPKVFYDVWLPLSPVQVKWYKTLLKCRLQVQRIGLRALLKLVVRLRQLSGHPRCLTASATDREQLQAYANVNPEDLAKLASTQEFSEEAIAQSGKLAFLDKLLGQLHAQNMGFNNEWRKAFEERQRRSGEDS
;
A
#
# COMPACT_ATOMS: atom_id res chain seq x y z
N THR A 1 -27.07 1.12 54.61
CA THR A 1 -25.59 1.18 54.46
C THR A 1 -25.26 0.57 53.11
N VAL A 2 -25.00 1.35 52.05
CA VAL A 2 -23.66 1.64 51.47
C VAL A 2 -22.68 0.45 51.59
N ILE A 3 -21.96 -0.06 50.59
CA ILE A 3 -21.53 0.34 49.22
C ILE A 3 -21.69 -0.91 48.31
N GLY A 4 -21.91 -0.89 46.98
CA GLY A 4 -22.04 0.18 45.97
C GLY A 4 -22.14 -0.41 44.53
N ALA A 5 -21.67 0.32 43.51
CA ALA A 5 -21.55 -0.08 42.09
C ALA A 5 -20.30 0.60 41.47
N PRO A 6 -19.90 0.39 40.19
CA PRO A 6 -20.21 -0.69 39.25
C PRO A 6 -18.94 -1.44 38.75
N LEU A 7 -19.12 -2.47 37.92
CA LEU A 7 -18.03 -3.07 37.12
C LEU A 7 -17.55 -2.09 36.05
N ARG A 8 -16.54 -1.28 36.37
CA ARG A 8 -15.80 -0.44 35.41
C ARG A 8 -14.32 -0.79 35.45
N THR A 9 -13.94 -1.88 34.78
CA THR A 9 -12.54 -2.16 34.49
C THR A 9 -12.08 -1.17 33.43
N GLU A 10 -11.59 -0.01 33.86
CA GLU A 10 -10.90 0.91 32.95
C GLU A 10 -9.64 0.23 32.44
N ALA A 11 -9.59 -0.03 31.13
CA ALA A 11 -8.39 -0.46 30.46
C ALA A 11 -7.42 0.72 30.40
N SER A 12 -6.66 0.94 31.48
CA SER A 12 -5.57 1.91 31.51
C SER A 12 -4.58 1.58 30.40
N MET A 13 -4.50 2.46 29.42
CA MET A 13 -3.51 2.37 28.34
C MET A 13 -2.18 2.93 28.84
N GLU A 14 -1.33 2.07 29.38
CA GLU A 14 0.10 2.36 29.55
C GLU A 14 0.90 1.58 28.49
N ASP A 15 1.75 2.29 27.76
CA ASP A 15 2.83 1.81 26.88
C ASP A 15 2.54 0.72 25.82
N GLY A 16 1.34 0.72 25.23
CA GLY A 16 1.08 0.15 23.89
C GLY A 16 1.23 -1.37 23.75
N GLN A 17 1.62 -2.08 24.81
CA GLN A 17 1.55 -3.52 24.93
C GLN A 17 0.17 -3.88 25.46
N ALA A 18 -0.60 -4.65 24.69
CA ALA A 18 -1.84 -5.21 25.19
C ALA A 18 -1.52 -6.12 26.39
N VAL A 19 -2.04 -5.78 27.57
CA VAL A 19 -2.04 -6.68 28.72
C VAL A 19 -3.00 -7.82 28.40
N VAL A 20 -2.46 -8.92 27.90
CA VAL A 20 -3.23 -10.09 27.48
C VAL A 20 -3.41 -11.03 28.67
N ASP A 21 -4.65 -11.19 29.14
CA ASP A 21 -5.00 -12.18 30.15
C ASP A 21 -4.77 -13.60 29.64
N ALA A 22 -3.60 -14.15 29.95
CA ALA A 22 -3.21 -15.54 29.69
C ALA A 22 -4.31 -16.58 30.03
N PRO A 23 -5.04 -16.52 31.18
CA PRO A 23 -6.11 -17.49 31.45
C PRO A 23 -7.32 -17.36 30.51
N VAL A 24 -7.61 -16.16 29.99
CA VAL A 24 -8.71 -15.95 29.02
C VAL A 24 -8.30 -16.50 27.66
N VAL A 25 -7.07 -16.23 27.21
CA VAL A 25 -6.52 -16.80 25.97
C VAL A 25 -6.49 -18.33 26.01
N GLY A 26 -6.13 -18.94 27.15
CA GLY A 26 -6.17 -20.39 27.33
C GLY A 26 -7.56 -20.99 27.11
N LYS A 27 -8.60 -20.38 27.66
CA LYS A 27 -10.01 -20.80 27.47
C LYS A 27 -10.45 -20.66 26.01
N ILE A 28 -10.16 -19.52 25.38
CA ILE A 28 -10.48 -19.27 23.96
C ILE A 28 -9.75 -20.30 23.07
N ARG A 29 -8.47 -20.56 23.32
CA ARG A 29 -7.68 -21.54 22.57
C ARG A 29 -8.26 -22.95 22.67
N SER A 30 -8.75 -23.36 23.86
CA SER A 30 -9.39 -24.66 24.07
C SER A 30 -10.65 -24.83 23.23
N VAL A 31 -11.53 -23.82 23.20
CA VAL A 31 -12.75 -23.83 22.37
C VAL A 31 -12.40 -23.85 20.88
N LEU A 32 -11.47 -22.98 20.44
CA LEU A 32 -11.11 -22.88 19.03
C LEU A 32 -10.31 -24.09 18.52
N SER A 33 -9.53 -24.78 19.37
CA SER A 33 -8.72 -25.93 18.94
C SER A 33 -9.54 -27.12 18.42
N MET A 34 -10.82 -27.22 18.79
CA MET A 34 -11.74 -28.24 18.27
C MET A 34 -12.29 -27.92 16.88
N LEU A 35 -12.27 -26.64 16.48
CA LEU A 35 -12.88 -26.13 15.24
C LEU A 35 -11.86 -25.58 14.23
N MET A 36 -10.63 -25.28 14.68
CA MET A 36 -9.60 -24.63 13.87
C MET A 36 -8.26 -25.37 13.96
N LEU A 37 -7.80 -25.91 12.82
CA LEU A 37 -6.46 -26.45 12.69
C LEU A 37 -5.46 -25.34 12.38
N ARG A 38 -4.57 -25.01 13.32
CA ARG A 38 -3.45 -24.09 13.14
C ARG A 38 -2.13 -24.87 13.17
N ARG A 39 -1.40 -24.88 12.05
CA ARG A 39 -0.04 -25.43 11.92
C ARG A 39 0.91 -24.33 11.44
N GLN A 40 2.14 -24.32 11.92
CA GLN A 40 3.19 -23.44 11.41
C GLN A 40 3.82 -24.07 10.17
N LYS A 41 4.54 -23.28 9.36
CA LYS A 41 5.22 -23.82 8.17
C LYS A 41 6.33 -24.79 8.55
N GLU A 42 7.05 -24.45 9.62
CA GLU A 42 8.10 -25.25 10.25
C GLU A 42 7.61 -26.66 10.66
N ASP A 43 6.36 -26.78 11.12
CA ASP A 43 5.77 -28.06 11.55
C ASP A 43 5.43 -29.01 10.37
N VAL A 44 5.48 -28.54 9.12
CA VAL A 44 4.89 -29.26 7.97
C VAL A 44 5.84 -29.37 6.77
N ILE A 45 6.67 -28.37 6.48
CA ILE A 45 7.51 -28.37 5.27
C ILE A 45 8.82 -27.59 5.47
N SER A 46 9.94 -28.16 5.02
CA SER A 46 11.24 -27.48 4.94
C SER A 46 11.32 -26.52 3.73
N LEU A 47 10.61 -25.39 3.80
CA LEU A 47 10.77 -24.29 2.84
C LEU A 47 11.94 -23.37 3.23
N PRO A 48 12.62 -22.74 2.25
CA PRO A 48 13.56 -21.65 2.51
C PRO A 48 12.90 -20.53 3.34
N PRO A 49 13.63 -19.91 4.29
CA PRO A 49 13.08 -18.88 5.16
C PRO A 49 12.64 -17.65 4.35
N LYS A 50 11.49 -17.07 4.70
CA LYS A 50 11.02 -15.83 4.08
C LYS A 50 11.87 -14.65 4.56
N VAL A 51 12.70 -14.12 3.67
CA VAL A 51 13.46 -12.89 3.93
C VAL A 51 12.57 -11.66 3.68
N PHE A 52 12.73 -10.62 4.50
CA PHE A 52 12.06 -9.33 4.38
C PHE A 52 13.12 -8.25 4.18
N TYR A 53 12.84 -7.29 3.29
CA TYR A 53 13.72 -6.15 3.01
C TYR A 53 12.90 -4.86 2.99
N ASP A 54 13.22 -3.93 3.87
CA ASP A 54 12.60 -2.59 3.90
C ASP A 54 13.40 -1.64 2.99
N VAL A 55 12.81 -1.27 1.85
CA VAL A 55 13.44 -0.38 0.86
C VAL A 55 12.88 1.03 0.98
N TRP A 56 13.72 1.96 1.43
CA TRP A 56 13.40 3.38 1.51
C TRP A 56 13.59 4.04 0.14
N LEU A 57 12.53 4.65 -0.40
CA LEU A 57 12.52 5.24 -1.73
C LEU A 57 12.14 6.73 -1.69
N PRO A 58 12.84 7.60 -2.45
CA PRO A 58 12.45 8.99 -2.59
C PRO A 58 11.16 9.12 -3.42
N LEU A 59 10.40 10.19 -3.18
CA LEU A 59 9.27 10.56 -4.02
C LEU A 59 9.76 11.18 -5.34
N SER A 60 9.15 10.81 -6.46
CA SER A 60 9.37 11.45 -7.76
C SER A 60 9.04 12.95 -7.71
N PRO A 61 9.69 13.84 -8.49
CA PRO A 61 9.38 15.28 -8.51
C PRO A 61 7.89 15.60 -8.69
N VAL A 62 7.18 14.80 -9.50
CA VAL A 62 5.73 14.90 -9.69
C VAL A 62 4.98 14.57 -8.40
N GLN A 63 5.33 13.46 -7.74
CA GLN A 63 4.78 13.12 -6.42
C GLN A 63 5.02 14.23 -5.39
N VAL A 64 6.24 14.80 -5.33
CA VAL A 64 6.59 15.89 -4.42
C VAL A 64 5.76 17.15 -4.67
N LYS A 65 5.53 17.56 -5.94
CA LYS A 65 4.67 18.69 -6.31
C LYS A 65 3.27 18.50 -5.71
N TRP A 66 2.64 17.36 -5.98
CA TRP A 66 1.29 17.05 -5.50
C TRP A 66 1.22 16.89 -3.97
N TYR A 67 2.25 16.32 -3.34
CA TYR A 67 2.28 16.09 -1.90
C TYR A 67 2.35 17.42 -1.14
N LYS A 68 3.17 18.36 -1.63
CA LYS A 68 3.23 19.74 -1.12
C LYS A 68 1.91 20.48 -1.31
N THR A 69 1.24 20.32 -2.46
CA THR A 69 -0.07 20.95 -2.70
C THR A 69 -1.15 20.42 -1.75
N LEU A 70 -1.26 19.10 -1.58
CA LEU A 70 -2.21 18.50 -0.64
C LEU A 70 -1.95 18.89 0.83
N LEU A 71 -0.68 19.01 1.23
CA LEU A 71 -0.33 19.47 2.58
C LEU A 71 -0.73 20.92 2.85
N LYS A 72 -0.68 21.83 1.86
CA LYS A 72 -1.15 23.22 2.03
C LYS A 72 -2.63 23.29 2.41
N CYS A 73 -3.44 22.38 1.87
CA CYS A 73 -4.87 22.28 2.15
C CYS A 73 -5.20 21.73 3.56
N ARG A 74 -4.21 21.21 4.32
CA ARG A 74 -4.42 20.55 5.62
C ARG A 74 -5.30 21.35 6.56
N LEU A 75 -5.02 22.65 6.72
CA LEU A 75 -5.74 23.53 7.66
C LEU A 75 -7.19 23.79 7.24
N GLN A 76 -7.47 23.88 5.93
CA GLN A 76 -8.83 24.02 5.39
C GLN A 76 -9.61 22.72 5.58
N VAL A 77 -9.01 21.58 5.24
CA VAL A 77 -9.60 20.25 5.40
C VAL A 77 -9.87 19.92 6.89
N GLN A 78 -8.97 20.32 7.79
CA GLN A 78 -9.12 20.14 9.23
C GLN A 78 -10.33 20.90 9.79
N ARG A 79 -10.67 22.08 9.24
CA ARG A 79 -11.86 22.85 9.62
C ARG A 79 -13.17 22.21 9.16
N ILE A 80 -13.16 21.40 8.11
CA ILE A 80 -14.33 20.63 7.62
C ILE A 80 -14.60 19.42 8.53
N GLY A 81 -13.56 18.84 9.14
CA GLY A 81 -13.66 17.85 10.21
C GLY A 81 -12.87 16.56 9.97
N LEU A 82 -12.87 15.67 10.98
CA LEU A 82 -12.01 14.48 11.03
C LEU A 82 -12.18 13.54 9.81
N ARG A 83 -13.41 13.35 9.32
CA ARG A 83 -13.67 12.52 8.12
C ARG A 83 -12.97 13.07 6.87
N ALA A 84 -12.90 14.39 6.70
CA ALA A 84 -12.20 15.01 5.59
C ALA A 84 -10.68 14.91 5.76
N LEU A 85 -10.17 15.04 6.99
CA LEU A 85 -8.74 14.82 7.30
C LEU A 85 -8.29 13.38 7.02
N LEU A 86 -9.10 12.38 7.38
CA LEU A 86 -8.83 10.98 7.06
C LEU A 86 -8.79 10.73 5.54
N LYS A 87 -9.72 11.32 4.77
CA LYS A 87 -9.67 11.30 3.29
C LYS A 87 -8.37 11.91 2.75
N LEU A 88 -7.88 13.01 3.33
CA LEU A 88 -6.61 13.62 2.94
C LEU A 88 -5.42 12.69 3.23
N VAL A 89 -5.39 12.01 4.38
CA VAL A 89 -4.35 11.02 4.71
C VAL A 89 -4.37 9.83 3.74
N VAL A 90 -5.55 9.33 3.36
CA VAL A 90 -5.69 8.27 2.34
C VAL A 90 -5.15 8.75 0.98
N ARG A 91 -5.43 9.98 0.57
CA ARG A 91 -4.91 10.58 -0.67
C ARG A 91 -3.39 10.76 -0.67
N LEU A 92 -2.81 11.17 0.46
CA LEU A 92 -1.34 11.22 0.63
C LEU A 92 -0.72 9.82 0.53
N ARG A 93 -1.39 8.78 1.06
CA ARG A 93 -0.96 7.38 0.91
C ARG A 93 -1.04 6.93 -0.55
N GLN A 94 -2.16 7.18 -1.24
CA GLN A 94 -2.35 6.87 -2.67
C GLN A 94 -1.27 7.53 -3.54
N LEU A 95 -1.00 8.82 -3.33
CA LEU A 95 0.03 9.57 -4.04
C LEU A 95 1.44 8.99 -3.84
N SER A 96 1.75 8.50 -2.63
CA SER A 96 3.01 7.80 -2.34
C SER A 96 3.14 6.47 -3.10
N GLY A 97 2.04 5.93 -3.63
CA GLY A 97 2.02 4.83 -4.59
C GLY A 97 2.24 5.35 -6.01
N HIS A 98 1.30 6.13 -6.53
CA HIS A 98 1.37 6.74 -7.87
C HIS A 98 0.52 8.03 -7.97
N PRO A 99 0.97 9.09 -8.67
CA PRO A 99 0.16 10.29 -8.90
C PRO A 99 -1.22 10.03 -9.53
N ARG A 100 -1.30 9.17 -10.56
CA ARG A 100 -2.59 8.76 -11.20
C ARG A 100 -3.62 8.17 -10.22
N CYS A 101 -3.23 7.69 -9.04
CA CYS A 101 -4.20 7.23 -8.03
C CYS A 101 -5.09 8.36 -7.48
N LEU A 102 -4.67 9.64 -7.63
CA LEU A 102 -5.51 10.80 -7.31
C LEU A 102 -6.61 11.06 -8.36
N THR A 103 -6.45 10.54 -9.57
CA THR A 103 -7.34 10.81 -10.72
C THR A 103 -8.20 9.61 -11.11
N ALA A 104 -8.14 8.50 -10.35
CA ALA A 104 -8.81 7.24 -10.70
C ALA A 104 -10.35 7.34 -10.75
N SER A 105 -10.97 8.16 -9.88
CA SER A 105 -12.42 8.39 -9.85
C SER A 105 -12.76 9.84 -10.19
N ALA A 106 -13.84 10.07 -10.94
CA ALA A 106 -14.34 11.43 -11.23
C ALA A 106 -14.69 12.20 -9.95
N THR A 107 -15.36 11.55 -9.00
CA THR A 107 -15.74 12.13 -7.70
C THR A 107 -14.52 12.51 -6.84
N ASP A 108 -13.39 11.81 -6.99
CA ASP A 108 -12.14 12.20 -6.33
C ASP A 108 -11.51 13.45 -6.96
N ARG A 109 -11.59 13.61 -8.28
CA ARG A 109 -11.14 14.83 -8.99
C ARG A 109 -11.95 16.05 -8.53
N GLU A 110 -13.27 15.94 -8.48
CA GLU A 110 -14.18 17.00 -8.00
C GLU A 110 -13.88 17.37 -6.54
N GLN A 111 -13.73 16.39 -5.65
CA GLN A 111 -13.38 16.65 -4.25
C GLN A 111 -11.97 17.24 -4.10
N LEU A 112 -11.02 16.90 -4.98
CA LEU A 112 -9.69 17.52 -4.99
C LEU A 112 -9.75 18.98 -5.45
N GLN A 113 -10.54 19.29 -6.48
CA GLN A 113 -10.81 20.66 -6.92
C GLN A 113 -11.51 21.48 -5.82
N ALA A 114 -12.44 20.88 -5.07
CA ALA A 114 -13.14 21.56 -3.98
C ALA A 114 -12.25 21.86 -2.75
N TYR A 115 -11.24 21.02 -2.47
CA TYR A 115 -10.34 21.22 -1.32
C TYR A 115 -9.06 22.01 -1.63
N ALA A 116 -8.72 22.19 -2.90
CA ALA A 116 -7.42 22.68 -3.30
C ALA A 116 -7.49 23.65 -4.46
N ASN A 117 -6.71 24.73 -4.37
CA ASN A 117 -6.48 25.68 -5.46
C ASN A 117 -5.54 25.05 -6.51
N VAL A 118 -5.96 23.92 -7.07
CA VAL A 118 -5.24 23.07 -8.02
C VAL A 118 -5.70 23.44 -9.42
N ASN A 119 -4.75 23.73 -10.31
CA ASN A 119 -5.06 23.93 -11.71
C ASN A 119 -5.72 22.67 -12.29
N PRO A 120 -6.93 22.76 -12.87
CA PRO A 120 -7.64 21.61 -13.42
C PRO A 120 -6.86 20.96 -14.59
N GLU A 121 -6.04 21.75 -15.30
CA GLU A 121 -5.13 21.25 -16.34
C GLU A 121 -4.07 20.28 -15.81
N ASP A 122 -3.49 20.53 -14.63
CA ASP A 122 -2.49 19.63 -14.04
C ASP A 122 -3.13 18.30 -13.62
N LEU A 123 -4.39 18.35 -13.17
CA LEU A 123 -5.23 17.17 -12.92
C LEU A 123 -5.56 16.41 -14.22
N ALA A 124 -5.85 17.13 -15.31
CA ALA A 124 -6.14 16.54 -16.61
C ALA A 124 -4.90 15.84 -17.21
N LYS A 125 -3.72 16.47 -17.13
CA LYS A 125 -2.43 15.89 -17.59
C LYS A 125 -2.07 14.59 -16.86
N LEU A 126 -2.34 14.52 -15.55
CA LEU A 126 -2.23 13.26 -14.79
C LEU A 126 -3.21 12.19 -15.29
N ALA A 127 -4.45 12.57 -15.59
CA ALA A 127 -5.47 11.63 -16.06
C ALA A 127 -5.19 11.12 -17.50
N SER A 128 -4.58 11.95 -18.35
CA SER A 128 -4.26 11.63 -19.75
C SER A 128 -2.93 10.89 -19.94
N THR A 129 -2.12 10.71 -18.89
CA THR A 129 -0.88 9.92 -18.99
C THR A 129 -1.23 8.47 -19.33
N GLN A 130 -0.71 7.97 -20.46
CA GLN A 130 -0.94 6.62 -20.97
C GLN A 130 -0.50 5.55 -19.96
N GLU A 131 -1.19 4.40 -19.96
CA GLU A 131 -1.08 3.43 -18.86
C GLU A 131 0.28 2.72 -18.79
N PHE A 132 0.92 2.52 -19.95
CA PHE A 132 2.17 1.79 -20.13
C PHE A 132 3.19 2.66 -20.88
N SER A 133 3.60 3.79 -20.27
CA SER A 133 4.66 4.65 -20.79
C SER A 133 5.81 4.79 -19.79
N GLU A 134 7.03 5.05 -20.28
CA GLU A 134 8.18 5.38 -19.43
C GLU A 134 7.90 6.62 -18.57
N GLU A 135 7.11 7.57 -19.07
CA GLU A 135 6.68 8.74 -18.32
C GLU A 135 5.83 8.36 -17.10
N ALA A 136 4.90 7.41 -17.23
CA ALA A 136 4.15 6.87 -16.09
C ALA A 136 5.07 6.20 -15.07
N ILE A 137 6.08 5.45 -15.52
CA ILE A 137 7.07 4.83 -14.62
C ILE A 137 7.86 5.92 -13.87
N ALA A 138 8.34 6.96 -14.57
CA ALA A 138 9.09 8.08 -14.00
C ALA A 138 8.26 8.95 -13.03
N GLN A 139 6.94 9.00 -13.18
CA GLN A 139 6.02 9.69 -12.27
C GLN A 139 5.97 9.05 -10.86
N SER A 140 6.47 7.83 -10.64
CA SER A 140 6.55 7.21 -9.31
C SER A 140 7.92 6.62 -8.99
N GLY A 141 8.49 7.04 -7.86
CA GLY A 141 9.73 6.45 -7.33
C GLY A 141 9.62 4.95 -7.04
N LYS A 142 8.41 4.43 -6.78
CA LYS A 142 8.16 3.00 -6.57
C LYS A 142 8.13 2.23 -7.89
N LEU A 143 7.51 2.77 -8.94
CA LEU A 143 7.51 2.12 -10.26
C LEU A 143 8.91 2.13 -10.87
N ALA A 144 9.62 3.27 -10.84
CA ALA A 144 10.98 3.38 -11.35
C ALA A 144 11.99 2.47 -10.62
N PHE A 145 11.77 2.15 -9.33
CA PHE A 145 12.55 1.14 -8.62
C PHE A 145 12.14 -0.29 -9.00
N LEU A 146 10.84 -0.56 -9.05
CA LEU A 146 10.29 -1.89 -9.34
C LEU A 146 10.62 -2.34 -10.77
N ASP A 147 10.58 -1.44 -11.74
CA ASP A 147 10.99 -1.65 -13.13
C ASP A 147 12.44 -2.18 -13.21
N LYS A 148 13.39 -1.45 -12.62
CA LYS A 148 14.81 -1.84 -12.54
C LYS A 148 15.01 -3.15 -11.78
N LEU A 149 14.29 -3.35 -10.66
CA LEU A 149 14.38 -4.58 -9.87
C LEU A 149 13.86 -5.79 -10.64
N LEU A 150 12.72 -5.68 -11.34
CA LEU A 150 12.19 -6.75 -12.18
C LEU A 150 13.12 -7.03 -13.37
N GLY A 151 13.73 -6.01 -13.97
CA GLY A 151 14.76 -6.20 -15.01
C GLY A 151 15.97 -6.99 -14.51
N GLN A 152 16.48 -6.67 -13.31
CA GLN A 152 17.58 -7.42 -12.69
C GLN A 152 17.20 -8.86 -12.34
N LEU A 153 16.04 -9.07 -11.73
CA LEU A 153 15.53 -10.41 -11.40
C LEU A 153 15.27 -11.24 -12.66
N HIS A 154 14.78 -10.62 -13.74
CA HIS A 154 14.61 -11.26 -15.03
C HIS A 154 15.96 -11.72 -15.62
N ALA A 155 16.96 -10.84 -15.63
CA ALA A 155 18.30 -11.18 -16.10
C ALA A 155 18.96 -12.31 -15.29
N GLN A 156 18.77 -12.32 -13.97
CA GLN A 156 19.21 -13.43 -13.11
C GLN A 156 18.47 -14.73 -13.44
N ASN A 157 17.14 -14.70 -13.54
CA ASN A 157 16.33 -15.88 -13.86
C ASN A 157 16.67 -16.48 -15.23
N MET A 158 17.09 -15.67 -16.21
CA MET A 158 17.62 -16.14 -17.49
C MET A 158 18.91 -16.95 -17.36
N GLY A 159 19.78 -16.61 -16.39
CA GLY A 159 20.99 -17.35 -16.09
C GLY A 159 20.75 -18.62 -15.25
N PHE A 160 19.80 -18.57 -14.31
CA PHE A 160 19.53 -19.68 -13.39
C PHE A 160 18.56 -20.74 -13.90
N ASN A 161 17.59 -20.41 -14.76
CA ASN A 161 16.54 -21.34 -15.18
C ASN A 161 16.37 -21.41 -16.71
N ASN A 162 16.77 -22.55 -17.29
CA ASN A 162 16.66 -22.84 -18.72
C ASN A 162 15.20 -23.00 -19.21
N GLU A 163 14.27 -23.42 -18.36
CA GLU A 163 12.84 -23.50 -18.70
C GLU A 163 12.22 -22.10 -18.79
N TRP A 164 12.58 -21.23 -17.84
CA TRP A 164 12.15 -19.82 -17.84
C TRP A 164 12.59 -19.09 -19.11
N ARG A 165 13.85 -19.32 -19.53
CA ARG A 165 14.41 -18.82 -20.79
C ARG A 165 13.60 -19.26 -22.00
N LYS A 166 13.44 -20.58 -22.20
CA LYS A 166 12.67 -21.14 -23.33
C LYS A 166 11.23 -20.62 -23.36
N ALA A 167 10.56 -20.56 -22.21
CA ALA A 167 9.19 -20.07 -22.10
C ALA A 167 9.05 -18.57 -22.40
N PHE A 168 10.11 -17.77 -22.22
CA PHE A 168 10.13 -16.36 -22.59
C PHE A 168 10.45 -16.15 -24.08
N GLU A 169 11.43 -16.87 -24.62
CA GLU A 169 11.78 -16.86 -26.04
C GLU A 169 10.55 -17.25 -26.91
N GLU A 170 9.80 -18.27 -26.49
CA GLU A 170 8.54 -18.67 -27.14
C GLU A 170 7.42 -17.62 -27.02
N ARG A 171 7.37 -16.83 -25.93
CA ARG A 171 6.44 -15.70 -25.82
C ARG A 171 6.82 -14.55 -26.76
N GLN A 172 8.11 -14.23 -26.84
CA GLN A 172 8.64 -13.21 -27.74
C GLN A 172 8.35 -13.55 -29.21
N ARG A 173 8.54 -14.82 -29.60
CA ARG A 173 8.19 -15.32 -30.94
C ARG A 173 6.73 -15.06 -31.28
N ARG A 174 5.80 -15.39 -30.37
CA ARG A 174 4.35 -15.17 -30.58
C ARG A 174 3.99 -13.69 -30.68
N SER A 175 4.53 -12.82 -29.82
CA SER A 175 4.26 -11.37 -29.92
C SER A 175 4.81 -10.73 -31.20
N GLY A 176 5.86 -11.31 -31.79
CA GLY A 176 6.40 -10.91 -33.10
C GLY A 176 5.67 -11.52 -34.30
N GLU A 177 4.73 -12.45 -34.08
CA GLU A 177 3.86 -13.03 -35.12
C GLU A 177 2.48 -12.34 -35.17
N ASP A 178 2.08 -11.67 -34.08
CA ASP A 178 0.85 -10.86 -33.96
C ASP A 178 1.06 -9.34 -34.26
N SER A 179 2.25 -8.93 -34.75
CA SER A 179 2.61 -7.53 -35.08
C SER A 179 2.92 -7.33 -36.56
#